data_AF-A0A0E3PK05-F1
#
_entry.id   AF-A0A0E3PK05-F1
#
_cell.length_a   1.000
_cell.length_b   1.000
_cell.length_c   1.000
_cell.angle_alpha   90.00
_cell.angle_beta   90.00
_cell.angle_gamma   90.00
#
_symmetry.space_group_name_H-M   'P 1'
#
loop_
_entity.id
_entity.type
_entity.pdbx_description
1 polymer ?
#
loop_
_entity_poly.entity_id
_entity_poly.type
_entity_poly.pdbx_seq_one_letter_code
_entity_poly.pdbx_strand_id
1 'polypeptide(L)'
;MIKNKIMINLFFLAMLVGMALRPALSAQEETNYSVTAEEAFKHANANMISFIAADAPGFENWTGASVDPKPVELYDINGQKLFYQFSVYKEKKLTGVIDICADETLGPSLYDIVFDPEPYKAAEAMKKSIEIAKSEYSDGKIKSTNLVVYSYPSVGAMTVVKDKTTGVEHRIFVDAYSLNEVKGKAATETEPGI
;
A
#
# COMPACT_ATOMS: atom_id res chain seq x y z
N MET A 1 -14.03 52.54 -9.58
CA MET A 1 -13.61 51.32 -10.30
C MET A 1 -12.98 50.37 -9.28
N ILE A 2 -13.80 49.58 -8.59
CA ILE A 2 -13.33 48.59 -7.60
C ILE A 2 -14.15 47.32 -7.83
N LYS A 3 -13.59 46.38 -8.61
CA LYS A 3 -14.02 44.98 -8.67
C LYS A 3 -12.75 44.14 -8.87
N ASN A 4 -12.72 42.97 -8.23
CA ASN A 4 -11.75 41.86 -8.35
C ASN A 4 -10.58 41.80 -7.35
N LYS A 5 -10.90 41.63 -6.05
CA LYS A 5 -9.94 41.07 -5.07
C LYS A 5 -10.50 39.96 -4.16
N ILE A 6 -11.67 39.38 -4.45
CA ILE A 6 -12.33 38.40 -3.57
C ILE A 6 -12.56 37.06 -4.28
N MET A 7 -11.66 36.61 -5.16
CA MET A 7 -11.86 35.33 -5.86
C MET A 7 -10.58 34.50 -6.03
N ILE A 8 -9.64 34.58 -5.07
CA ILE A 8 -8.41 33.75 -5.08
C ILE A 8 -8.21 32.98 -3.76
N ASN A 9 -8.93 33.28 -2.69
CA ASN A 9 -8.65 32.69 -1.36
C ASN A 9 -9.43 31.42 -0.99
N LEU A 10 -10.27 30.85 -1.86
CA LEU A 10 -10.98 29.60 -1.53
C LEU A 10 -10.32 28.34 -2.12
N PHE A 11 -9.39 28.48 -3.08
CA PHE A 11 -8.75 27.32 -3.72
C PHE A 11 -7.50 26.81 -2.97
N PHE A 12 -6.90 27.63 -2.10
CA PHE A 12 -5.73 27.21 -1.31
C PHE A 12 -6.07 26.41 -0.05
N LEU A 13 -7.33 26.41 0.40
CA LEU A 13 -7.71 25.71 1.64
C LEU A 13 -8.02 24.22 1.44
N ALA A 14 -8.24 23.78 0.19
CA ALA A 14 -8.48 22.37 -0.12
C ALA A 14 -7.19 21.53 -0.22
N MET A 15 -6.00 22.16 -0.26
CA MET A 15 -4.73 21.47 -0.48
C MET A 15 -4.05 21.00 0.82
N LEU A 16 -4.62 21.32 2.00
CA LEU A 16 -4.05 20.98 3.32
C LEU A 16 -4.59 19.67 3.92
N VAL A 17 -5.54 19.00 3.28
CA VAL A 17 -6.09 17.72 3.76
C VAL A 17 -5.29 16.51 3.26
N GLY A 18 -4.38 16.70 2.29
CA GLY A 18 -3.58 15.64 1.68
C GLY A 18 -2.29 15.26 2.40
N MET A 19 -1.94 15.88 3.53
CA MET A 19 -0.65 15.70 4.21
C MET A 19 -0.81 15.49 5.72
N ALA A 20 -1.43 14.38 6.15
CA ALA A 20 -1.29 13.94 7.55
C ALA A 20 -1.58 12.45 7.81
N LEU A 21 -1.55 11.58 6.80
CA LEU A 21 -1.37 10.16 7.06
C LEU A 21 0.11 9.88 6.85
N ARG A 22 0.94 10.30 7.81
CA ARG A 22 2.27 9.70 7.93
C ARG A 22 2.05 8.20 8.18
N PRO A 23 2.72 7.29 7.46
CA PRO A 23 2.78 5.90 7.88
C PRO A 23 3.10 5.91 9.38
N ALA A 24 2.30 5.17 10.13
CA ALA A 24 2.42 5.20 11.56
C ALA A 24 3.82 4.78 11.99
N LEU A 25 4.23 5.26 13.17
CA LEU A 25 5.45 4.95 13.92
C LEU A 25 5.57 3.44 14.32
N SER A 26 4.96 2.56 13.53
CA SER A 26 4.84 1.11 13.68
C SER A 26 5.52 0.36 12.53
N ALA A 27 6.09 1.05 11.53
CA ALA A 27 7.01 0.41 10.61
C ALA A 27 8.22 -0.06 11.41
N GLN A 28 8.54 -1.36 11.33
CA GLN A 28 9.72 -1.95 11.95
C GLN A 28 10.98 -1.18 11.49
N GLU A 29 11.96 -0.98 12.38
CA GLU A 29 13.20 -0.30 12.02
C GLU A 29 13.86 -1.01 10.83
N GLU A 30 14.29 -0.23 9.84
CA GLU A 30 15.00 -0.74 8.67
C GLU A 30 16.28 -1.44 9.12
N THR A 31 16.50 -2.64 8.59
CA THR A 31 17.67 -3.47 8.89
C THR A 31 18.72 -3.31 7.79
N ASN A 32 19.89 -3.92 7.97
CA ASN A 32 20.91 -3.99 6.91
C ASN A 32 20.44 -4.77 5.66
N TYR A 33 19.30 -5.48 5.74
CA TYR A 33 18.69 -6.20 4.62
C TYR A 33 17.53 -5.44 3.99
N SER A 34 17.15 -4.27 4.53
CA SER A 34 16.07 -3.47 3.99
C SER A 34 16.47 -2.83 2.66
N VAL A 35 15.66 -3.08 1.65
CA VAL A 35 15.77 -2.46 0.33
C VAL A 35 15.10 -1.09 0.38
N THR A 36 15.73 -0.06 -0.17
CA THR A 36 15.12 1.26 -0.27
C THR A 36 14.15 1.33 -1.45
N ALA A 37 13.18 2.26 -1.42
CA ALA A 37 12.29 2.49 -2.56
C ALA A 37 13.05 2.85 -3.85
N GLU A 38 14.18 3.56 -3.75
CA GLU A 38 15.02 3.89 -4.90
C GLU A 38 15.67 2.65 -5.51
N GLU A 39 16.21 1.76 -4.66
CA GLU A 39 16.84 0.53 -5.12
C GLU A 39 15.81 -0.43 -5.70
N ALA A 40 14.65 -0.54 -5.05
CA ALA A 40 13.53 -1.31 -5.56
C ALA A 40 13.05 -0.78 -6.94
N PHE A 41 13.05 0.54 -7.15
CA PHE A 41 12.72 1.13 -8.45
C PHE A 41 13.73 0.75 -9.54
N LYS A 42 15.04 0.70 -9.22
CA LYS A 42 16.06 0.21 -10.16
C LYS A 42 15.80 -1.25 -10.52
N HIS A 43 15.49 -2.09 -9.54
CA HIS A 43 15.15 -3.49 -9.76
C HIS A 43 13.92 -3.65 -10.66
N ALA A 44 12.85 -2.89 -10.44
CA ALA A 44 11.66 -2.91 -11.28
C ALA A 44 11.97 -2.55 -12.74
N ASN A 45 12.73 -1.47 -12.97
CA ASN A 45 13.13 -1.07 -14.32
C ASN A 45 14.03 -2.10 -15.00
N ALA A 46 15.03 -2.62 -14.30
CA ALA A 46 15.96 -3.60 -14.85
C ALA A 46 15.25 -4.88 -15.29
N ASN A 47 14.34 -5.40 -14.45
CA ASN A 47 13.54 -6.58 -14.79
C ASN A 47 12.61 -6.30 -15.97
N MET A 48 11.87 -5.18 -15.95
CA MET A 48 11.00 -4.80 -17.06
C MET A 48 11.75 -4.75 -18.40
N ILE A 49 12.91 -4.07 -18.44
CA ILE A 49 13.74 -3.98 -19.64
C ILE A 49 14.22 -5.37 -20.08
N SER A 50 14.66 -6.20 -19.13
CA SER A 50 15.13 -7.55 -19.43
C SER A 50 14.04 -8.43 -20.05
N PHE A 51 12.81 -8.37 -19.54
CA PHE A 51 11.71 -9.16 -20.09
C PHE A 51 11.28 -8.67 -21.47
N ILE A 52 11.21 -7.35 -21.69
CA ILE A 52 10.94 -6.78 -23.01
C ILE A 52 12.02 -7.21 -24.01
N ALA A 53 13.30 -7.10 -23.65
CA ALA A 53 14.41 -7.45 -24.54
C ALA A 53 14.49 -8.96 -24.86
N ALA A 54 13.93 -9.79 -23.99
CA ALA A 54 13.84 -11.24 -24.19
C ALA A 54 12.58 -11.67 -24.96
N ASP A 55 11.75 -10.74 -25.43
CA ASP A 55 10.43 -11.00 -26.01
C ASP A 55 9.60 -11.95 -25.13
N ALA A 56 9.65 -11.72 -23.80
CA ALA A 56 8.98 -12.58 -22.83
C ALA A 56 7.45 -12.53 -23.02
N PRO A 57 6.74 -13.67 -22.88
CA PRO A 57 5.28 -13.70 -23.00
C PRO A 57 4.60 -12.68 -22.07
N GLY A 58 3.66 -11.90 -22.60
CA GLY A 58 2.92 -10.87 -21.86
C GLY A 58 3.54 -9.47 -21.91
N PHE A 59 4.78 -9.33 -22.39
CA PHE A 59 5.48 -8.04 -22.50
C PHE A 59 5.38 -7.40 -23.89
N GLU A 60 4.63 -7.98 -24.83
CA GLU A 60 4.53 -7.52 -26.22
C GLU A 60 4.05 -6.05 -26.29
N ASN A 61 3.20 -5.65 -25.35
CA ASN A 61 2.65 -4.30 -25.27
C ASN A 61 3.46 -3.35 -24.37
N TRP A 62 4.54 -3.79 -23.74
CA TRP A 62 5.28 -3.01 -22.74
C TRP A 62 6.40 -2.16 -23.35
N THR A 63 6.73 -2.34 -24.63
CA THR A 63 7.64 -1.43 -25.34
C THR A 63 7.11 0.01 -25.27
N GLY A 64 7.93 0.91 -24.71
CA GLY A 64 7.57 2.31 -24.47
C GLY A 64 6.78 2.56 -23.17
N ALA A 65 6.56 1.55 -22.33
CA ALA A 65 6.01 1.71 -20.99
C ALA A 65 7.06 2.28 -20.01
N SER A 66 6.59 2.85 -18.91
CA SER A 66 7.42 3.39 -17.84
C SER A 66 6.90 2.96 -16.48
N VAL A 67 7.81 2.63 -15.57
CA VAL A 67 7.52 2.39 -14.15
C VAL A 67 7.33 3.75 -13.45
N ASP A 68 6.24 3.93 -12.71
CA ASP A 68 6.06 5.09 -11.82
C ASP A 68 7.06 4.98 -10.65
N PRO A 69 7.92 5.98 -10.40
CA PRO A 69 8.90 5.90 -9.30
C PRO A 69 8.31 5.93 -7.90
N LYS A 70 7.00 6.16 -7.75
CA LYS A 70 6.31 6.18 -6.45
C LYS A 70 5.60 4.85 -6.21
N PRO A 71 6.18 3.92 -5.43
CA PRO A 71 5.54 2.66 -5.14
C PRO A 71 4.41 2.82 -4.12
N VAL A 72 3.50 1.85 -4.13
CA VAL A 72 2.68 1.53 -2.98
C VAL A 72 3.49 0.62 -2.07
N GLU A 73 3.61 0.98 -0.79
CA GLU A 73 4.26 0.12 0.20
C GLU A 73 3.24 -0.87 0.76
N LEU A 74 3.56 -2.16 0.66
CA LEU A 74 2.74 -3.25 1.19
C LEU A 74 3.43 -3.87 2.39
N TYR A 75 2.71 -3.98 3.48
CA TYR A 75 3.21 -4.50 4.75
C TYR A 75 2.62 -5.88 5.05
N ASP A 76 3.25 -6.65 5.94
CA ASP A 76 2.59 -7.77 6.58
C ASP A 76 1.66 -7.27 7.71
N ILE A 77 0.93 -8.20 8.32
CA ILE A 77 0.00 -7.90 9.42
C ILE A 77 0.69 -7.54 10.74
N ASN A 78 2.02 -7.65 10.80
CA ASN A 78 2.87 -7.31 11.95
C ASN A 78 3.59 -5.95 11.76
N GLY A 79 3.48 -5.33 10.59
CA GLY A 79 4.09 -4.03 10.27
C GLY A 79 5.46 -4.12 9.59
N GLN A 80 5.92 -5.31 9.19
CA GLN A 80 7.10 -5.48 8.34
C GLN A 80 6.76 -5.10 6.90
N LYS A 81 7.58 -4.27 6.25
CA LYS A 81 7.40 -3.96 4.82
C LYS A 81 7.76 -5.21 4.01
N LEU A 82 6.82 -5.69 3.19
CA LEU A 82 7.02 -6.84 2.31
C LEU A 82 7.43 -6.41 0.91
N PHE A 83 6.70 -5.46 0.32
CA PHE A 83 6.88 -5.10 -1.08
C PHE A 83 6.83 -3.59 -1.32
N TYR A 84 7.60 -3.17 -2.31
CA TYR A 84 7.35 -1.97 -3.09
C TYR A 84 6.62 -2.38 -4.37
N GLN A 85 5.33 -2.08 -4.45
CA GLN A 85 4.55 -2.31 -5.65
C GLN A 85 4.61 -1.08 -6.55
N PHE A 86 5.23 -1.23 -7.72
CA PHE A 86 5.34 -0.16 -8.71
C PHE A 86 4.28 -0.32 -9.81
N SER A 87 3.60 0.78 -10.15
CA SER A 87 2.70 0.80 -11.30
C SER A 87 3.46 1.00 -12.60
N VAL A 88 3.06 0.28 -13.64
CA VAL A 88 3.62 0.42 -15.00
C VAL A 88 2.58 1.03 -15.90
N TYR A 89 2.95 2.13 -16.55
CA TYR A 89 2.07 2.87 -17.44
C TYR A 89 2.60 2.90 -18.87
N LYS A 90 1.70 2.74 -19.83
CA LYS A 90 1.93 3.06 -21.23
C LYS A 90 0.83 4.00 -21.70
N GLU A 91 1.22 5.13 -22.27
CA GLU A 91 0.26 6.13 -22.78
C GLU A 91 -0.81 6.53 -21.76
N LYS A 92 -0.42 6.64 -20.47
CA LYS A 92 -1.29 6.92 -19.31
C LYS A 92 -2.28 5.80 -18.93
N LYS A 93 -2.24 4.65 -19.60
CA LYS A 93 -2.99 3.44 -19.19
C LYS A 93 -2.15 2.60 -18.23
N LEU A 94 -2.73 2.23 -17.09
CA LEU A 94 -2.15 1.21 -16.20
C LEU A 94 -2.07 -0.12 -16.98
N THR A 95 -0.86 -0.62 -17.15
CA THR A 95 -0.55 -1.80 -17.98
C THR A 95 -0.09 -2.97 -17.12
N GLY A 96 0.53 -2.69 -15.97
CA GLY A 96 0.92 -3.71 -15.03
C GLY A 96 1.27 -3.14 -13.67
N VAL A 97 1.52 -4.03 -12.72
CA VAL A 97 2.23 -3.74 -11.48
C VAL A 97 3.39 -4.70 -11.31
N ILE A 98 4.46 -4.24 -10.67
CA ILE A 98 5.67 -5.01 -10.37
C ILE A 98 5.88 -4.97 -8.86
N ASP A 99 5.89 -6.13 -8.22
CA ASP A 99 6.18 -6.26 -6.79
C ASP A 99 7.66 -6.56 -6.60
N ILE A 100 8.37 -5.65 -5.93
CA ILE A 100 9.77 -5.82 -5.54
C ILE A 100 9.85 -6.02 -4.04
N CYS A 101 10.56 -7.05 -3.60
CA CYS A 101 10.79 -7.33 -2.18
C CYS A 101 11.46 -6.13 -1.48
N ALA A 102 10.89 -5.74 -0.35
CA ALA A 102 11.41 -4.66 0.48
C ALA A 102 12.52 -5.10 1.45
N ASP A 103 12.78 -6.41 1.53
CA ASP A 103 13.84 -7.00 2.34
C ASP A 103 14.50 -8.15 1.57
N GLU A 104 15.83 -8.17 1.54
CA GLU A 104 16.63 -9.16 0.79
C GLU A 104 16.42 -10.60 1.29
N THR A 105 15.92 -10.78 2.51
CA THR A 105 15.65 -12.11 3.07
C THR A 105 14.33 -12.72 2.59
N LEU A 106 13.46 -11.94 1.94
CA LEU A 106 12.15 -12.40 1.44
C LEU A 106 12.26 -13.26 0.16
N GLY A 107 13.45 -13.33 -0.45
CA GLY A 107 13.73 -14.19 -1.60
C GLY A 107 14.23 -13.39 -2.81
N PRO A 108 13.74 -13.67 -4.03
CA PRO A 108 14.18 -12.93 -5.21
C PRO A 108 13.77 -11.46 -5.10
N SER A 109 14.58 -10.57 -5.69
CA SER A 109 14.28 -9.14 -5.72
C SER A 109 12.92 -8.86 -6.38
N LEU A 110 12.68 -9.43 -7.57
CA LEU A 110 11.37 -9.43 -8.21
C LEU A 110 10.52 -10.56 -7.65
N TYR A 111 9.38 -10.21 -7.06
CA TYR A 111 8.44 -11.19 -6.51
C TYR A 111 7.34 -11.56 -7.51
N ASP A 112 6.66 -10.56 -8.07
CA ASP A 112 5.54 -10.77 -8.99
C ASP A 112 5.38 -9.66 -10.03
N ILE A 113 4.77 -10.00 -11.16
CA ILE A 113 4.35 -9.06 -12.20
C ILE A 113 2.91 -9.39 -12.58
N VAL A 114 2.00 -8.45 -12.34
CA VAL A 114 0.58 -8.59 -12.70
C VAL A 114 0.28 -7.72 -13.90
N PHE A 115 -0.28 -8.32 -14.95
CA PHE A 115 -0.69 -7.65 -16.18
C PHE A 115 -2.14 -7.16 -16.09
N ASP A 116 -2.41 -5.98 -16.63
CA ASP A 116 -3.72 -5.31 -16.62
C ASP A 116 -4.46 -5.39 -15.25
N PRO A 117 -3.80 -4.96 -14.14
CA PRO A 117 -4.36 -5.10 -12.80
C PRO A 117 -5.54 -4.15 -12.57
N GLU A 118 -6.46 -4.56 -11.70
CA GLU A 118 -7.40 -3.64 -11.06
C GLU A 118 -6.62 -2.80 -10.01
N PRO A 119 -6.78 -1.46 -9.98
CA PRO A 119 -6.14 -0.65 -8.97
C PRO A 119 -6.82 -0.82 -7.60
N TYR A 120 -6.02 -0.81 -6.53
CA TYR A 120 -6.55 -0.80 -5.17
C TYR A 120 -7.40 0.44 -4.90
N LYS A 121 -8.49 0.26 -4.14
CA LYS A 121 -9.26 1.36 -3.53
C LYS A 121 -8.65 1.73 -2.17
N ALA A 122 -7.33 1.94 -2.13
CA ALA A 122 -6.55 2.03 -0.90
C ALA A 122 -7.07 3.12 0.06
N ALA A 123 -7.35 4.32 -0.44
CA ALA A 123 -7.85 5.42 0.39
C ALA A 123 -9.24 5.12 0.97
N GLU A 124 -10.12 4.47 0.22
CA GLU A 124 -11.46 4.08 0.66
C GLU A 124 -11.40 2.96 1.70
N ALA A 125 -10.56 1.94 1.47
CA ALA A 125 -10.33 0.86 2.41
C ALA A 125 -9.78 1.38 3.74
N MET A 126 -8.76 2.24 3.70
CA MET A 126 -8.18 2.86 4.90
C MET A 126 -9.17 3.74 5.65
N LYS A 127 -9.98 4.52 4.93
CA LYS A 127 -11.04 5.32 5.54
C LYS A 127 -12.04 4.41 6.25
N LYS A 128 -12.50 3.36 5.59
CA LYS A 128 -13.49 2.42 6.14
C LYS A 128 -12.93 1.65 7.34
N SER A 129 -11.67 1.21 7.32
CA SER A 129 -11.05 0.53 8.46
C SER A 129 -10.95 1.44 9.69
N ILE A 130 -10.64 2.73 9.48
CA ILE A 130 -10.65 3.75 10.54
C ILE A 130 -12.06 3.99 11.10
N GLU A 131 -13.07 4.04 10.23
CA GLU A 131 -14.47 4.22 10.64
C GLU A 131 -14.98 3.05 11.49
N ILE A 132 -14.69 1.81 11.08
CA ILE A 132 -15.02 0.60 11.85
C ILE A 132 -14.29 0.63 13.21
N ALA A 133 -12.97 0.91 13.21
CA ALA A 133 -12.19 0.98 14.44
C ALA A 133 -12.75 2.00 15.45
N LYS A 134 -13.19 3.18 14.98
CA LYS A 134 -13.82 4.21 15.82
C LYS A 134 -15.23 3.83 16.28
N SER A 135 -15.96 3.02 15.52
CA SER A 135 -17.28 2.55 15.90
C SER A 135 -17.19 1.48 16.98
N GLU A 136 -16.28 0.53 16.85
CA GLU A 136 -16.11 -0.60 17.77
C GLU A 136 -15.33 -0.22 19.03
N TYR A 137 -14.34 0.68 18.89
CA TYR A 137 -13.44 1.12 19.96
C TYR A 137 -13.48 2.64 20.09
N SER A 138 -14.66 3.19 20.41
CA SER A 138 -14.92 4.64 20.38
C SER A 138 -14.03 5.50 21.28
N ASP A 139 -13.47 4.94 22.35
CA ASP A 139 -12.50 5.58 23.25
C ASP A 139 -11.05 5.09 23.04
N GLY A 140 -10.86 4.16 22.10
CA GLY A 140 -9.58 3.57 21.74
C GLY A 140 -8.68 4.55 20.98
N LYS A 141 -7.36 4.33 21.09
CA LYS A 141 -6.36 5.12 20.38
C LYS A 141 -5.92 4.40 19.12
N ILE A 142 -6.18 4.98 17.95
CA ILE A 142 -5.60 4.49 16.69
C ILE A 142 -4.08 4.60 16.76
N LYS A 143 -3.41 3.47 16.54
CA LYS A 143 -1.95 3.33 16.55
C LYS A 143 -1.38 3.44 15.15
N SER A 144 -2.01 2.75 14.19
CA SER A 144 -1.57 2.73 12.80
C SER A 144 -2.72 2.46 11.83
N THR A 145 -2.50 2.83 10.57
CA THR A 145 -3.34 2.41 9.44
C THR A 145 -2.45 2.28 8.22
N ASN A 146 -2.27 1.06 7.73
CA ASN A 146 -1.36 0.73 6.63
C ASN A 146 -2.07 -0.18 5.62
N LEU A 147 -1.57 -0.22 4.39
CA LEU A 147 -1.98 -1.23 3.41
C LEU A 147 -1.15 -2.50 3.66
N VAL A 148 -1.82 -3.63 3.85
CA VAL A 148 -1.22 -4.90 4.23
C VAL A 148 -1.60 -6.02 3.28
N VAL A 149 -0.68 -6.97 3.11
CA VAL A 149 -0.94 -8.29 2.55
C VAL A 149 -1.43 -9.18 3.69
N TYR A 150 -2.74 -9.31 3.85
CA TYR A 150 -3.31 -10.12 4.95
C TYR A 150 -3.38 -11.61 4.59
N SER A 151 -3.43 -11.94 3.30
CA SER A 151 -3.37 -13.34 2.83
C SER A 151 -3.01 -13.34 1.35
N TYR A 152 -1.71 -13.33 1.02
CA TYR A 152 -1.22 -13.12 -0.35
C TYR A 152 -1.98 -14.01 -1.37
N PRO A 153 -2.45 -13.44 -2.49
CA PRO A 153 -2.25 -12.07 -2.99
C PRO A 153 -3.27 -11.03 -2.49
N SER A 154 -4.03 -11.35 -1.44
CA SER A 154 -5.07 -10.48 -0.91
C SER A 154 -4.50 -9.31 -0.11
N VAL A 155 -4.87 -8.10 -0.51
CA VAL A 155 -4.39 -6.83 0.04
C VAL A 155 -5.55 -6.04 0.63
N GLY A 156 -5.35 -5.46 1.81
CA GLY A 156 -6.37 -4.69 2.51
C GLY A 156 -5.78 -3.58 3.36
N ALA A 157 -6.61 -2.65 3.83
CA ALA A 157 -6.21 -1.73 4.87
C ALA A 157 -6.32 -2.41 6.24
N MET A 158 -5.28 -2.28 7.06
CA MET A 158 -5.29 -2.69 8.46
C MET A 158 -5.18 -1.46 9.35
N THR A 159 -6.18 -1.24 10.21
CA THR A 159 -6.12 -0.26 11.30
C THR A 159 -5.89 -0.96 12.62
N VAL A 160 -4.82 -0.57 13.33
CA VAL A 160 -4.55 -1.03 14.70
C VAL A 160 -5.09 0.01 15.68
N VAL A 161 -5.94 -0.44 16.61
CA VAL A 161 -6.52 0.39 17.67
C VAL A 161 -6.23 -0.21 19.04
N LYS A 162 -5.72 0.62 19.96
CA LYS A 162 -5.49 0.23 21.34
C LYS A 162 -6.72 0.59 22.16
N ASP A 163 -7.44 -0.42 22.65
CA ASP A 163 -8.55 -0.26 23.58
C ASP A 163 -8.04 0.42 24.86
N LYS A 164 -8.73 1.48 25.28
CA LYS A 164 -8.36 2.26 26.44
C LYS A 164 -8.71 1.56 27.76
N THR A 165 -9.77 0.77 27.78
CA THR A 165 -10.27 0.05 28.95
C THR A 165 -9.39 -1.14 29.28
N THR A 166 -9.11 -1.97 28.27
CA THR A 166 -8.35 -3.21 28.46
C THR A 166 -6.85 -3.03 28.20
N GLY A 167 -6.46 -2.01 27.42
CA GLY A 167 -5.09 -1.84 26.94
C GLY A 167 -4.71 -2.79 25.80
N VAL A 168 -5.62 -3.64 25.35
CA VAL A 168 -5.40 -4.63 24.27
C VAL A 168 -5.42 -3.93 22.92
N GLU A 169 -4.57 -4.39 22.00
CA GLU A 169 -4.57 -3.93 20.62
C GLU A 169 -5.43 -4.84 19.73
N HIS A 170 -6.30 -4.21 18.95
CA HIS A 170 -7.19 -4.86 18.00
C HIS A 170 -6.84 -4.44 16.57
N ARG A 171 -7.03 -5.35 15.63
CA ARG A 171 -6.76 -5.17 14.21
C ARG A 171 -8.07 -5.22 13.43
N ILE A 172 -8.34 -4.17 12.67
CA ILE A 172 -9.49 -4.08 11.78
C ILE A 172 -8.99 -4.14 10.34
N PHE A 173 -9.54 -5.05 9.55
CA PHE A 173 -9.15 -5.25 8.16
C PHE A 173 -10.30 -4.90 7.20
N VAL A 174 -9.97 -4.20 6.13
CA VAL A 174 -10.89 -3.93 5.02
C VAL A 174 -10.18 -4.26 3.71
N ASP A 175 -10.76 -5.17 2.93
CA ASP A 175 -10.21 -5.59 1.64
C ASP A 175 -10.10 -4.41 0.66
N ALA A 176 -8.97 -4.29 -0.04
CA ALA A 176 -8.65 -3.13 -0.87
C ALA A 176 -9.41 -3.10 -2.20
N TYR A 177 -10.04 -4.22 -2.59
CA TYR A 177 -10.82 -4.32 -3.83
C TYR A 177 -12.33 -4.21 -3.58
N SER A 178 -12.85 -5.10 -2.75
CA SER A 178 -14.27 -5.23 -2.44
C SER A 178 -14.75 -4.23 -1.39
N LEU A 179 -13.83 -3.64 -0.61
CA LEU A 179 -14.12 -2.81 0.56
C LEU A 179 -14.89 -3.55 1.65
N ASN A 180 -14.96 -4.88 1.61
CA ASN A 180 -15.59 -5.65 2.67
C ASN A 180 -14.68 -5.74 3.89
N GLU A 181 -15.29 -5.75 5.08
CA GLU A 181 -14.56 -6.08 6.29
C GLU A 181 -14.07 -7.52 6.22
N VAL A 182 -12.79 -7.71 6.53
CA VAL A 182 -12.18 -9.04 6.62
C VAL A 182 -12.08 -9.37 8.10
N LYS A 183 -12.73 -10.46 8.51
CA LYS A 183 -12.69 -10.89 9.91
C LYS A 183 -11.29 -11.39 10.25
N GLY A 184 -10.58 -10.63 11.06
CA GLY A 184 -9.31 -11.07 11.64
C GLY A 184 -9.49 -12.36 12.43
N LYS A 185 -8.57 -13.31 12.26
CA LYS A 185 -8.47 -14.49 13.10
C LYS A 185 -7.15 -14.42 13.85
N ALA A 186 -7.17 -14.75 15.15
CA ALA A 186 -5.93 -14.90 15.90
C ALA A 186 -5.09 -16.02 15.25
N ALA A 187 -3.77 -15.80 15.16
CA ALA A 187 -2.87 -16.88 14.81
C ALA A 187 -2.99 -18.00 15.84
N THR A 188 -3.08 -19.24 15.36
CA THR A 188 -2.98 -20.45 16.19
C THR A 188 -1.62 -21.10 15.96
N GLU A 189 -1.29 -22.15 16.70
CA GLU A 189 -0.06 -22.92 16.45
C GLU A 189 0.03 -23.46 15.01
N THR A 190 -1.11 -23.63 14.33
CA THR A 190 -1.22 -24.28 13.02
C THR A 190 -1.70 -23.37 11.90
N GLU A 191 -2.29 -22.22 12.21
CA GLU A 191 -2.82 -21.29 11.21
C GLU A 191 -2.26 -19.89 11.44
N PRO A 192 -1.58 -19.28 10.45
CA PRO A 192 -1.27 -17.87 10.52
C PRO A 192 -2.60 -17.09 10.59
N GLY A 193 -2.68 -16.14 11.52
CA GLY A 193 -3.84 -15.27 11.65
C GLY A 193 -4.09 -14.46 10.38
N ILE A 194 -5.30 -13.89 10.27
CA ILE A 194 -5.70 -12.99 9.17
C ILE A 194 -5.46 -11.56 9.59
#